data_AF-A0A954T874-F1
#
_entry.id   AF-A0A954T874-F1
#
_cell.length_a   1.000
_cell.length_b   1.000
_cell.length_c   1.000
_cell.angle_alpha   90.00
_cell.angle_beta   90.00
_cell.angle_gamma   90.00
#
_symmetry.space_group_name_H-M   'P 1'
#
loop_
_entity.id
_entity.type
_entity.pdbx_description
1 polymer ?
#
loop_
_entity_poly.entity_id
_entity_poly.type
_entity_poly.pdbx_seq_one_letter_code
_entity_poly.pdbx_strand_id
1 'polypeptide(L)'
;IQGPGEAMWGYTCPTLKDWNGDGRPDVILNSILADYMVLLQLPEALNGVPAFSEPRPLYCDGLQLHLAWRSQPAITDWGLGGRLCMIALDEENLLRMFWRIDNQNVERGELLRLKDGSPITANADEAAGQTGRAKLVPHDWDGDGNLDLVIGTSRGLSFPAAPNVYYPSHFYPNHKASVLLLRNVGSNREPVFDYVRFVEFDGKPIGLGIHSCSPAPVDFGNGRIDLFVGEEIGSIKYYPRSSLSVSIE
;
A
#
# COMPACT_ATOMS: atom_id res chain seq x y z
N ILE A 1 9.89 -9.93 -15.68
CA ILE A 1 10.90 -9.83 -14.60
C ILE A 1 12.10 -9.03 -15.14
N GLN A 2 12.54 -7.93 -14.49
CA GLN A 2 13.87 -7.35 -14.77
C GLN A 2 15.02 -8.16 -14.11
N GLY A 3 14.72 -9.33 -13.57
CA GLY A 3 15.64 -10.45 -13.45
C GLY A 3 16.38 -10.54 -12.13
N PRO A 4 17.08 -11.68 -11.91
CA PRO A 4 18.27 -11.73 -11.08
C PRO A 4 19.29 -10.63 -11.41
N GLY A 5 19.23 -10.04 -12.62
CA GLY A 5 20.05 -8.90 -13.04
C GLY A 5 19.85 -7.62 -12.23
N GLU A 6 18.70 -7.46 -11.57
CA GLU A 6 18.44 -6.36 -10.62
C GLU A 6 18.34 -6.86 -9.16
N ALA A 7 18.79 -8.09 -8.85
CA ALA A 7 18.72 -8.64 -7.49
C ALA A 7 19.51 -7.82 -6.45
N MET A 8 20.52 -7.06 -6.91
CA MET A 8 21.31 -6.15 -6.08
C MET A 8 20.62 -4.80 -5.84
N TRP A 9 19.53 -4.52 -6.54
CA TRP A 9 18.78 -3.27 -6.40
C TRP A 9 17.66 -3.52 -5.40
N GLY A 10 18.02 -3.44 -4.11
CA GLY A 10 17.11 -3.68 -3.00
C GLY A 10 15.89 -2.76 -3.06
N TYR A 11 14.72 -3.33 -3.36
CA TYR A 11 13.43 -2.62 -3.36
C TYR A 11 12.56 -3.13 -2.22
N THR A 12 13.02 -2.95 -0.98
CA THR A 12 12.23 -3.32 0.19
C THR A 12 11.05 -2.37 0.35
N CYS A 13 9.88 -2.95 0.65
CA CYS A 13 8.62 -2.22 0.81
C CYS A 13 8.04 -2.57 2.19
N PRO A 14 8.56 -1.94 3.27
CA PRO A 14 8.19 -2.28 4.63
C PRO A 14 6.91 -1.56 5.09
N THR A 15 6.21 -2.19 6.01
CA THR A 15 5.09 -1.63 6.77
C THR A 15 5.35 -1.86 8.25
N LEU A 16 5.23 -0.81 9.04
CA LEU A 16 5.32 -0.88 10.50
C LEU A 16 3.93 -1.04 11.09
N LYS A 17 3.72 -2.11 11.87
CA LYS A 17 2.49 -2.35 12.62
C LYS A 17 2.81 -3.26 13.80
N ASP A 18 2.19 -3.03 14.95
CA ASP A 18 2.18 -4.01 16.05
C ASP A 18 1.44 -5.27 15.59
N TRP A 19 2.18 -6.20 14.96
CA TRP A 19 1.64 -7.36 14.27
C TRP A 19 1.32 -8.45 15.28
N ASN A 20 2.19 -8.64 16.26
CA ASN A 20 2.04 -9.68 17.27
C ASN A 20 1.13 -9.27 18.44
N GLY A 21 0.81 -7.98 18.60
CA GLY A 21 -0.06 -7.43 19.64
C GLY A 21 0.65 -7.14 20.97
N ASP A 22 1.97 -6.97 20.97
CA ASP A 22 2.78 -6.73 22.16
C ASP A 22 3.02 -5.24 22.48
N GLY A 23 2.41 -4.34 21.69
CA GLY A 23 2.51 -2.90 21.82
C GLY A 23 3.71 -2.27 21.10
N ARG A 24 4.55 -3.05 20.41
CA ARG A 24 5.70 -2.54 19.63
C ARG A 24 5.46 -2.71 18.12
N PRO A 25 5.90 -1.76 17.28
CA PRO A 25 5.77 -1.91 15.84
C PRO A 25 6.72 -2.96 15.27
N ASP A 26 6.16 -4.05 14.75
CA ASP A 26 6.85 -5.04 13.94
C ASP A 26 6.97 -4.58 12.47
N VAL A 27 7.83 -5.24 11.70
CA VAL A 27 7.98 -4.98 10.26
C VAL A 27 7.41 -6.15 9.46
N ILE A 28 6.46 -5.85 8.58
CA ILE A 28 6.11 -6.73 7.45
C ILE A 28 6.66 -6.10 6.18
N LEU A 29 7.42 -6.85 5.38
CA LEU A 29 8.02 -6.32 4.16
C LEU A 29 7.84 -7.26 2.99
N ASN A 30 7.78 -6.66 1.81
CA ASN A 30 7.94 -7.33 0.52
C ASN A 30 9.18 -6.79 -0.20
N SER A 31 9.63 -7.47 -1.25
CA SER A 31 10.77 -7.04 -2.04
C SER A 31 10.63 -7.38 -3.53
N ILE A 32 11.71 -7.21 -4.29
CA ILE A 32 11.83 -7.71 -5.67
C ILE A 32 11.64 -9.23 -5.76
N LEU A 33 11.87 -9.97 -4.66
CA LEU A 33 11.69 -11.41 -4.59
C LEU A 33 10.22 -11.83 -4.41
N ALA A 34 9.28 -10.89 -4.26
CA ALA A 34 7.86 -11.16 -4.02
C ALA A 34 7.49 -11.91 -2.73
N ASP A 35 8.48 -12.36 -1.95
CA ASP A 35 8.27 -12.95 -0.63
C ASP A 35 7.85 -11.91 0.41
N TYR A 36 6.82 -12.23 1.18
CA TYR A 36 6.42 -11.47 2.36
C TYR A 36 7.12 -12.00 3.59
N MET A 37 7.85 -11.13 4.28
CA MET A 37 8.65 -11.46 5.46
C MET A 37 8.17 -10.65 6.67
N VAL A 38 8.22 -11.26 7.85
CA VAL A 38 7.98 -10.63 9.15
C VAL A 38 9.29 -10.53 9.94
N LEU A 39 9.53 -9.38 10.55
CA LEU A 39 10.56 -9.17 11.57
C LEU A 39 9.87 -8.61 12.81
N LEU A 40 9.91 -9.36 13.91
CA LEU A 40 9.28 -8.93 15.16
C LEU A 40 10.21 -7.99 15.92
N GLN A 41 9.68 -6.90 16.46
CA GLN A 41 10.44 -5.99 17.32
C GLN A 41 10.67 -6.65 18.68
N LEU A 42 11.94 -6.83 19.02
CA LEU A 42 12.36 -7.41 20.30
C LEU A 42 12.13 -6.39 21.44
N PRO A 43 11.83 -6.87 22.66
CA PRO A 43 11.61 -5.98 23.81
C PRO A 43 12.89 -5.25 24.23
N GLU A 44 14.08 -5.81 23.98
CA GLU A 44 15.35 -5.18 24.31
C GLU A 44 15.75 -4.13 23.25
N ALA A 45 15.60 -2.85 23.60
CA ALA A 45 16.21 -1.76 22.85
C ALA A 45 17.65 -1.52 23.37
N LEU A 46 18.66 -1.65 22.50
CA LEU A 46 20.03 -1.29 22.87
C LEU A 46 20.19 0.23 22.75
N ASN A 47 20.38 0.93 23.87
CA ASN A 47 20.48 2.40 23.90
C ASN A 47 19.29 3.11 23.22
N GLY A 48 18.08 2.55 23.34
CA GLY A 48 16.88 3.09 22.69
C GLY A 48 16.76 2.78 21.20
N VAL A 49 17.71 2.05 20.62
CA VAL A 49 17.63 1.56 19.23
C VAL A 49 16.82 0.26 19.22
N PRO A 50 15.71 0.18 18.46
CA PRO A 50 14.95 -1.06 18.29
C PRO A 50 15.82 -2.17 17.68
N ALA A 51 15.72 -3.37 18.25
CA ALA A 51 16.24 -4.59 17.66
C ALA A 51 15.08 -5.42 17.09
N PHE A 52 15.35 -6.19 16.04
CA PHE A 52 14.37 -7.01 15.36
C PHE A 52 14.85 -8.46 15.30
N SER A 53 13.91 -9.41 15.23
CA SER A 53 14.21 -10.79 14.90
C SER A 53 14.86 -10.91 13.51
N GLU A 54 15.45 -12.07 13.25
CA GLU A 54 15.72 -12.46 11.85
C GLU A 54 14.42 -12.39 11.02
N PRO A 55 14.50 -12.07 9.72
CA PRO A 55 13.35 -12.09 8.84
C PRO A 55 12.84 -13.52 8.66
N ARG A 56 11.55 -13.72 8.87
CA ARG A 56 10.88 -15.00 8.66
C ARG A 56 9.79 -14.87 7.59
N PRO A 57 9.62 -15.87 6.71
CA PRO A 57 8.53 -15.85 5.75
C PRO A 57 7.17 -15.89 6.44
N LEU A 58 6.22 -15.17 5.84
CA LEU A 58 4.79 -15.40 6.07
C LEU A 58 4.32 -16.60 5.23
N TYR A 59 3.27 -17.26 5.68
CA TYR A 59 2.66 -18.42 5.05
C TYR A 59 1.14 -18.23 4.90
N CYS A 60 0.59 -18.78 3.84
CA CYS A 60 -0.86 -18.94 3.63
C CYS A 60 -1.12 -20.38 3.19
N ASP A 61 -2.02 -21.07 3.89
CA ASP A 61 -2.35 -22.48 3.63
C ASP A 61 -1.12 -23.41 3.57
N GLY A 62 -0.12 -23.13 4.41
CA GLY A 62 1.12 -23.91 4.49
C GLY A 62 2.15 -23.61 3.41
N LEU A 63 1.86 -22.71 2.46
CA LEU A 63 2.79 -22.26 1.42
C LEU A 63 3.37 -20.89 1.81
N GLN A 64 4.65 -20.69 1.51
CA GLN A 64 5.28 -19.37 1.69
C GLN A 64 4.52 -18.34 0.85
N LEU A 65 4.19 -17.20 1.48
CA LEU A 65 3.37 -16.17 0.89
C LEU A 65 4.18 -15.37 -0.14
N HIS A 66 3.89 -15.62 -1.41
CA HIS A 66 4.55 -15.03 -2.56
C HIS A 66 3.50 -14.36 -3.45
N LEU A 67 3.38 -13.04 -3.36
CA LEU A 67 2.36 -12.27 -4.08
C LEU A 67 3.01 -11.27 -5.05
N ALA A 68 2.30 -10.21 -5.45
CA ALA A 68 2.86 -9.21 -6.34
C ALA A 68 4.05 -8.45 -5.68
N TRP A 69 5.24 -8.64 -6.26
CA TRP A 69 6.50 -8.01 -5.89
C TRP A 69 6.49 -6.48 -5.74
N ARG A 70 7.45 -5.98 -4.95
CA ARG A 70 7.68 -4.56 -4.66
C ARG A 70 6.48 -3.80 -4.14
N SER A 71 5.55 -4.49 -3.50
CA SER A 71 4.34 -3.87 -2.97
C SER A 71 4.49 -3.66 -1.46
N GLN A 72 4.21 -2.47 -0.96
CA GLN A 72 4.04 -2.28 0.48
C GLN A 72 2.60 -2.67 0.82
N PRO A 73 2.38 -3.70 1.65
CA PRO A 73 1.03 -4.07 2.06
C PRO A 73 0.43 -3.01 2.99
N ALA A 74 -0.89 -2.88 2.99
CA ALA A 74 -1.57 -2.17 4.07
C ALA A 74 -1.82 -3.16 5.21
N ILE A 75 -1.68 -2.74 6.47
CA ILE A 75 -2.04 -3.56 7.64
C ILE A 75 -3.00 -2.79 8.53
N THR A 76 -4.17 -3.37 8.75
CA THR A 76 -5.26 -2.73 9.48
C THR A 76 -6.14 -3.74 10.19
N ASP A 77 -6.77 -3.36 11.28
CA ASP A 77 -7.92 -4.04 11.89
C ASP A 77 -9.25 -3.41 11.44
N TRP A 78 -9.21 -2.57 10.41
CA TRP A 78 -10.32 -1.73 9.95
C TRP A 78 -10.86 -0.79 11.04
N GLY A 79 -10.06 -0.43 12.05
CA GLY A 79 -10.54 0.37 13.18
C GLY A 79 -11.55 -0.36 14.06
N LEU A 80 -11.66 -1.69 13.93
CA LEU A 80 -12.61 -2.52 14.66
C LEU A 80 -12.02 -3.09 15.97
N GLY A 81 -10.75 -2.79 16.30
CA GLY A 81 -10.08 -3.27 17.51
C GLY A 81 -9.89 -4.79 17.52
N GLY A 82 -9.77 -5.40 16.33
CA GLY A 82 -9.88 -6.83 16.12
C GLY A 82 -8.65 -7.48 15.49
N ARG A 83 -8.90 -8.60 14.79
CA ARG A 83 -7.88 -9.35 14.06
C ARG A 83 -7.27 -8.48 12.96
N LEU A 84 -5.94 -8.40 12.92
CA LEU A 84 -5.24 -7.68 11.84
C LEU A 84 -5.45 -8.36 10.49
N CYS A 85 -5.64 -7.53 9.49
CA CYS A 85 -5.75 -7.84 8.08
C CYS A 85 -4.55 -7.21 7.36
N MET A 86 -3.84 -8.02 6.57
CA MET A 86 -2.92 -7.53 5.56
C MET A 86 -3.68 -7.40 4.23
N ILE A 87 -3.61 -6.24 3.60
CA ILE A 87 -4.15 -6.00 2.26
C ILE A 87 -2.98 -5.91 1.30
N ALA A 88 -2.99 -6.74 0.26
CA ALA A 88 -1.92 -6.82 -0.72
C ALA A 88 -2.48 -7.07 -2.12
N LEU A 89 -1.65 -6.83 -3.13
CA LEU A 89 -1.90 -7.30 -4.49
C LEU A 89 -1.54 -8.80 -4.55
N ASP A 90 -2.53 -9.63 -4.90
CA ASP A 90 -2.36 -11.08 -5.02
C ASP A 90 -1.59 -11.47 -6.29
N GLU A 91 -1.48 -12.78 -6.55
CA GLU A 91 -0.73 -13.34 -7.67
C GLU A 91 -1.29 -12.91 -9.04
N GLU A 92 -2.60 -12.64 -9.09
CA GLU A 92 -3.31 -12.09 -10.24
C GLU A 92 -3.35 -10.55 -10.24
N ASN A 93 -2.59 -9.91 -9.35
CA ASN A 93 -2.50 -8.47 -9.19
C ASN A 93 -3.86 -7.82 -8.82
N LEU A 94 -4.68 -8.52 -8.03
CA LEU A 94 -5.94 -8.04 -7.48
C LEU A 94 -5.75 -7.62 -6.01
N LEU A 95 -6.42 -6.56 -5.56
CA LEU A 95 -6.41 -6.21 -4.14
C LEU A 95 -7.20 -7.23 -3.31
N ARG A 96 -6.51 -7.86 -2.37
CA ARG A 96 -7.03 -8.95 -1.54
C ARG A 96 -6.70 -8.76 -0.07
N MET A 97 -7.61 -9.22 0.78
CA MET A 97 -7.41 -9.33 2.23
C MET A 97 -6.75 -10.66 2.61
N PHE A 98 -5.84 -10.63 3.58
CA PHE A 98 -5.20 -11.77 4.20
C PHE A 98 -5.23 -11.61 5.73
N TRP A 99 -5.97 -12.46 6.42
CA TRP A 99 -6.26 -12.29 7.84
C TRP A 99 -5.21 -12.99 8.72
N ARG A 100 -4.59 -12.26 9.64
CA ARG A 100 -3.54 -12.78 10.54
C ARG A 100 -4.05 -13.95 11.38
N ILE A 101 -3.46 -15.13 11.28
CA ILE A 101 -3.71 -16.25 12.20
C ILE A 101 -2.76 -16.16 13.39
N ASP A 102 -1.47 -16.01 13.13
CA ASP A 102 -0.41 -15.86 14.13
C ASP A 102 0.74 -15.00 13.56
N ASN A 103 1.93 -15.07 14.17
CA ASN A 103 3.05 -14.24 13.76
C ASN A 103 3.56 -14.55 12.35
N GLN A 104 3.38 -15.77 11.83
CA GLN A 104 3.90 -16.21 10.53
C GLN A 104 2.81 -16.72 9.59
N ASN A 105 1.57 -16.90 10.04
CA ASN A 105 0.49 -17.44 9.22
C ASN A 105 -0.62 -16.41 8.99
N VAL A 106 -1.09 -16.36 7.76
CA VAL A 106 -2.29 -15.64 7.35
C VAL A 106 -3.27 -16.58 6.65
N GLU A 107 -4.54 -16.18 6.65
CA GLU A 107 -5.62 -16.85 5.95
C GLU A 107 -6.01 -16.02 4.72
N ARG A 108 -6.18 -16.65 3.56
CA ARG A 108 -6.63 -15.95 2.34
C ARG A 108 -8.08 -15.49 2.52
N GLY A 109 -8.30 -14.19 2.42
CA GLY A 109 -9.62 -13.56 2.47
C GLY A 109 -10.14 -13.13 1.10
N GLU A 110 -11.16 -12.28 1.17
CA GLU A 110 -11.91 -11.78 0.03
C GLU A 110 -11.13 -10.74 -0.78
N LEU A 111 -11.54 -10.60 -2.04
CA LEU A 111 -11.13 -9.47 -2.88
C LEU A 111 -11.81 -8.19 -2.42
N LEU A 112 -11.07 -7.09 -2.42
CA LEU A 112 -11.66 -5.76 -2.32
C LEU A 112 -12.37 -5.43 -3.64
N ARG A 113 -13.51 -4.74 -3.53
CA ARG A 113 -14.42 -4.49 -4.66
C ARG A 113 -14.75 -3.01 -4.80
N LEU A 114 -15.01 -2.61 -6.04
CA LEU A 114 -15.64 -1.33 -6.32
C LEU A 114 -17.15 -1.39 -6.03
N LYS A 115 -17.79 -0.22 -5.97
CA LYS A 115 -19.23 -0.05 -5.75
C LYS A 115 -20.12 -0.80 -6.75
N ASP A 116 -19.61 -1.10 -7.95
CA ASP A 116 -20.29 -1.90 -8.97
C ASP A 116 -20.14 -3.43 -8.77
N GLY A 117 -19.43 -3.85 -7.72
CA GLY A 117 -19.16 -5.25 -7.38
C GLY A 117 -17.95 -5.86 -8.08
N SER A 118 -17.32 -5.15 -9.02
CA SER A 118 -16.11 -5.63 -9.71
C SER A 118 -14.92 -5.71 -8.74
N PRO A 119 -14.03 -6.71 -8.90
CA PRO A 119 -12.81 -6.77 -8.11
C PRO A 119 -11.86 -5.63 -8.49
N ILE A 120 -11.12 -5.11 -7.52
CA ILE A 120 -10.15 -4.04 -7.77
C ILE A 120 -8.86 -4.67 -8.30
N THR A 121 -8.67 -4.57 -9.60
CA THR A 121 -7.46 -5.02 -10.31
C THR A 121 -6.37 -3.94 -10.27
N ALA A 122 -5.11 -4.35 -10.39
CA ALA A 122 -4.01 -3.44 -10.65
C ALA A 122 -3.34 -3.74 -12.01
N ASN A 123 -2.87 -2.70 -12.71
CA ASN A 123 -2.19 -2.75 -14.03
C ASN A 123 -2.98 -3.43 -15.17
N ALA A 124 -3.04 -2.82 -16.36
CA ALA A 124 -3.47 -3.53 -17.58
C ALA A 124 -2.35 -3.70 -18.62
N ASP A 125 -1.13 -3.25 -18.30
CA ASP A 125 0.08 -3.55 -19.07
C ASP A 125 1.04 -4.41 -18.22
N GLU A 126 1.11 -5.71 -18.53
CA GLU A 126 2.00 -6.67 -17.87
C GLU A 126 3.45 -6.61 -18.41
N ALA A 127 3.72 -5.79 -19.43
CA ALA A 127 5.04 -5.70 -20.03
C ALA A 127 6.07 -5.09 -19.08
N ALA A 128 7.33 -5.50 -19.23
CA ALA A 128 8.49 -4.96 -18.48
C ALA A 128 8.34 -4.96 -16.94
N GLY A 129 7.49 -5.82 -16.40
CA GLY A 129 7.38 -6.06 -14.97
C GLY A 129 6.53 -5.06 -14.18
N GLN A 130 5.57 -4.36 -14.80
CA GLN A 130 4.76 -3.35 -14.09
C GLN A 130 3.82 -3.89 -12.99
N THR A 131 3.63 -5.21 -12.89
CA THR A 131 2.88 -5.90 -11.81
C THR A 131 3.34 -5.47 -10.41
N GLY A 132 2.43 -5.43 -9.44
CA GLY A 132 2.73 -5.05 -8.05
C GLY A 132 3.06 -3.57 -7.89
N ARG A 133 4.14 -3.25 -7.17
CA ARG A 133 4.71 -1.90 -7.00
C ARG A 133 3.84 -0.89 -6.24
N ALA A 134 2.65 -1.29 -5.79
CA ALA A 134 1.76 -0.45 -5.00
C ALA A 134 2.34 -0.13 -3.62
N LYS A 135 2.15 1.08 -3.12
CA LYS A 135 2.41 1.41 -1.73
C LYS A 135 1.10 1.72 -1.03
N LEU A 136 0.54 0.71 -0.37
CA LEU A 136 -0.80 0.78 0.21
C LEU A 136 -0.73 1.29 1.65
N VAL A 137 -1.54 2.30 1.98
CA VAL A 137 -1.65 2.83 3.34
C VAL A 137 -3.13 2.96 3.71
N PRO A 138 -3.60 2.25 4.75
CA PRO A 138 -4.96 2.39 5.23
C PRO A 138 -5.06 3.65 6.09
N HIS A 139 -6.02 4.53 5.78
CA HIS A 139 -6.21 5.78 6.51
C HIS A 139 -7.62 6.33 6.32
N ASP A 140 -8.20 6.94 7.35
CA ASP A 140 -9.44 7.72 7.23
C ASP A 140 -9.11 9.09 6.60
N TRP A 141 -9.15 9.18 5.27
CA TRP A 141 -8.60 10.31 4.54
C TRP A 141 -9.53 11.53 4.53
N ASP A 142 -10.84 11.29 4.54
CA ASP A 142 -11.86 12.34 4.54
C ASP A 142 -12.47 12.60 5.94
N GLY A 143 -12.14 11.78 6.94
CA GLY A 143 -12.59 11.95 8.33
C GLY A 143 -13.98 11.42 8.58
N ASP A 144 -14.49 10.51 7.73
CA ASP A 144 -15.80 9.90 7.87
C ASP A 144 -15.83 8.69 8.83
N GLY A 145 -14.65 8.28 9.32
CA GLY A 145 -14.46 7.14 10.22
C GLY A 145 -14.28 5.79 9.52
N ASN A 146 -14.42 5.74 8.20
CA ASN A 146 -14.11 4.57 7.39
C ASN A 146 -12.66 4.67 6.90
N LEU A 147 -11.93 3.55 6.95
CA LEU A 147 -10.59 3.51 6.40
C LEU A 147 -10.65 3.40 4.88
N ASP A 148 -10.01 4.37 4.22
CA ASP A 148 -9.69 4.39 2.81
C ASP A 148 -8.34 3.71 2.55
N LEU A 149 -7.98 3.58 1.27
CA LEU A 149 -6.63 3.23 0.85
C LEU A 149 -5.99 4.40 0.10
N VAL A 150 -4.95 4.99 0.70
CA VAL A 150 -4.02 5.91 0.03
C VAL A 150 -2.95 5.07 -0.66
N ILE A 151 -2.72 5.31 -1.95
CA ILE A 151 -1.89 4.44 -2.78
C ILE A 151 -0.79 5.24 -3.46
N GLY A 152 0.46 4.88 -3.18
CA GLY A 152 1.60 5.29 -3.98
C GLY A 152 1.76 4.39 -5.19
N THR A 153 1.94 4.98 -6.37
CA THR A 153 2.05 4.25 -7.63
C THR A 153 3.41 4.41 -8.30
N SER A 154 3.70 3.50 -9.24
CA SER A 154 4.68 3.75 -10.30
C SER A 154 3.97 4.36 -11.51
N ARG A 155 4.73 4.80 -12.52
CA ARG A 155 4.16 5.34 -13.77
C ARG A 155 3.17 4.41 -14.48
N GLY A 156 3.30 3.09 -14.27
CA GLY A 156 2.51 2.07 -14.96
C GLY A 156 1.32 1.54 -14.14
N LEU A 157 1.30 1.81 -12.83
CA LEU A 157 0.38 1.18 -11.89
C LEU A 157 -0.99 1.84 -11.86
N SER A 158 -2.04 1.11 -12.28
CA SER A 158 -3.43 1.60 -12.32
C SER A 158 -4.42 0.79 -11.52
N PHE A 159 -5.43 1.48 -10.94
CA PHE A 159 -6.55 0.90 -10.18
C PHE A 159 -7.91 1.48 -10.63
N PRO A 160 -8.96 0.67 -10.85
CA PRO A 160 -8.79 -0.64 -11.44
C PRO A 160 -7.96 -0.54 -12.73
N ALA A 161 -7.38 -1.65 -13.15
CA ALA A 161 -6.89 -1.78 -14.50
C ALA A 161 -8.06 -1.95 -15.46
N ALA A 162 -8.27 -1.00 -16.39
CA ALA A 162 -9.22 -1.16 -17.48
C ALA A 162 -8.51 -0.93 -18.83
N PRO A 163 -8.85 -1.69 -19.90
CA PRO A 163 -8.22 -1.56 -21.21
C PRO A 163 -8.26 -0.15 -21.81
N ASN A 164 -9.20 0.69 -21.35
CA ASN A 164 -9.48 2.03 -21.87
C ASN A 164 -9.31 3.14 -20.83
N VAL A 165 -9.05 2.81 -19.55
CA VAL A 165 -8.87 3.78 -18.47
C VAL A 165 -7.75 3.29 -17.56
N TYR A 166 -6.64 4.03 -17.53
CA TYR A 166 -5.50 3.70 -16.70
C TYR A 166 -5.03 4.94 -15.92
N TYR A 167 -5.18 4.93 -14.61
CA TYR A 167 -4.72 6.00 -13.73
C TYR A 167 -3.52 5.55 -12.90
N PRO A 168 -2.31 6.10 -13.06
CA PRO A 168 -2.01 7.38 -13.70
C PRO A 168 -1.48 7.26 -15.14
N SER A 169 -1.37 6.05 -15.71
CA SER A 169 -0.60 5.81 -16.93
C SER A 169 -1.17 6.43 -18.22
N HIS A 170 -2.31 7.13 -18.18
CA HIS A 170 -2.85 7.90 -19.31
C HIS A 170 -2.71 9.44 -19.21
N PHE A 171 -2.04 10.00 -18.19
CA PHE A 171 -1.72 11.43 -18.19
C PHE A 171 -0.52 11.73 -19.11
N TYR A 172 -0.81 11.97 -20.39
CA TYR A 172 0.11 12.63 -21.33
C TYR A 172 0.40 14.06 -20.84
N PRO A 173 1.63 14.61 -20.98
CA PRO A 173 2.78 14.04 -21.68
C PRO A 173 3.70 13.13 -20.86
N ASN A 174 3.51 12.96 -19.55
CA ASN A 174 4.50 12.30 -18.70
C ASN A 174 3.82 11.32 -17.73
N HIS A 175 4.01 10.02 -17.97
CA HIS A 175 3.58 8.97 -17.05
C HIS A 175 4.37 9.13 -15.74
N LYS A 176 3.70 9.46 -14.64
CA LYS A 176 4.34 9.75 -13.36
C LYS A 176 3.79 8.86 -12.25
N ALA A 177 4.68 8.45 -11.35
CA ALA A 177 4.34 7.99 -10.03
C ALA A 177 3.43 9.02 -9.37
N SER A 178 2.30 8.57 -8.85
CA SER A 178 1.25 9.45 -8.34
C SER A 178 0.70 8.92 -7.02
N VAL A 179 0.04 9.80 -6.27
CA VAL A 179 -0.73 9.38 -5.10
C VAL A 179 -2.20 9.29 -5.51
N LEU A 180 -2.79 8.12 -5.30
CA LEU A 180 -4.18 7.81 -5.59
C LEU A 180 -4.95 7.56 -4.28
N LEU A 181 -6.27 7.69 -4.35
CA LEU A 181 -7.19 7.38 -3.26
C LEU A 181 -8.26 6.41 -3.77
N LEU A 182 -8.41 5.28 -3.08
CA LEU A 182 -9.61 4.46 -3.11
C LEU A 182 -10.42 4.78 -1.85
N ARG A 183 -11.51 5.52 -2.02
CA ARG A 183 -12.37 5.91 -0.91
C ARG A 183 -13.35 4.80 -0.56
N ASN A 184 -13.42 4.42 0.71
CA ASN A 184 -14.37 3.43 1.20
C ASN A 184 -15.76 4.07 1.33
N VAL A 185 -16.67 3.72 0.42
CA VAL A 185 -18.07 4.13 0.42
C VAL A 185 -18.99 3.16 1.16
N GLY A 186 -18.45 2.03 1.63
CA GLY A 186 -19.15 1.03 2.41
C GLY A 186 -19.02 1.33 3.90
N SER A 187 -18.44 0.37 4.62
CA SER A 187 -18.10 0.52 6.03
C SER A 187 -16.77 -0.16 6.35
N ASN A 188 -16.21 0.06 7.53
CA ASN A 188 -15.06 -0.72 8.01
C ASN A 188 -15.32 -2.23 8.13
N ARG A 189 -16.57 -2.65 8.37
CA ARG A 189 -16.92 -4.08 8.46
C ARG A 189 -17.07 -4.73 7.09
N GLU A 190 -17.61 -3.97 6.13
CA GLU A 190 -17.87 -4.41 4.76
C GLU A 190 -17.34 -3.31 3.81
N PRO A 191 -16.02 -3.25 3.59
CA PRO A 191 -15.43 -2.20 2.79
C PRO A 191 -15.77 -2.38 1.32
N VAL A 192 -16.26 -1.29 0.72
CA VAL A 192 -16.56 -1.20 -0.72
C VAL A 192 -16.03 0.14 -1.19
N PHE A 193 -15.33 0.16 -2.32
CA PHE A 193 -14.60 1.35 -2.74
C PHE A 193 -15.28 2.07 -3.89
N ASP A 194 -15.18 3.40 -3.89
CA ASP A 194 -15.48 4.18 -5.09
C ASP A 194 -14.37 3.98 -6.13
N TYR A 195 -14.63 4.42 -7.35
CA TYR A 195 -13.61 4.42 -8.39
C TYR A 195 -12.44 5.33 -7.97
N VAL A 196 -11.21 4.91 -8.30
CA VAL A 196 -9.99 5.61 -7.88
C VAL A 196 -9.99 7.09 -8.28
N ARG A 197 -9.38 7.93 -7.45
CA ARG A 197 -9.15 9.35 -7.73
C ARG A 197 -7.69 9.73 -7.46
N PHE A 198 -7.23 10.84 -8.04
CA PHE A 198 -5.94 11.40 -7.66
C PHE A 198 -6.06 12.15 -6.35
N VAL A 199 -5.01 12.05 -5.55
CA VAL A 199 -4.70 13.09 -4.57
C VAL A 199 -4.00 14.23 -5.32
N GLU A 200 -4.51 15.44 -5.11
CA GLU A 200 -4.06 16.66 -5.77
C GLU A 200 -3.41 17.62 -4.78
N PHE A 201 -2.45 18.40 -5.27
CA PHE A 201 -1.82 19.52 -4.56
C PHE A 201 -2.05 20.81 -5.37
N ASP A 202 -2.66 21.80 -4.73
CA ASP A 202 -3.05 23.08 -5.35
C ASP A 202 -3.85 22.88 -6.67
N GLY A 203 -4.81 21.94 -6.63
CA GLY A 203 -5.72 21.62 -7.74
C GLY A 203 -5.09 20.88 -8.92
N LYS A 204 -3.94 20.24 -8.72
CA LYS A 204 -3.28 19.41 -9.74
C LYS A 204 -2.91 18.04 -9.17
N PRO A 205 -3.06 16.95 -9.94
CA PRO A 205 -2.58 15.64 -9.53
C PRO A 205 -1.12 15.66 -9.05
N ILE A 206 -0.85 15.02 -7.91
CA ILE A 206 0.52 14.83 -7.44
C ILE A 206 1.23 13.89 -8.41
N GLY A 207 2.12 14.46 -9.23
CA GLY A 207 2.95 13.73 -10.18
C GLY A 207 4.42 13.83 -9.82
N LEU A 208 5.03 12.69 -9.50
CA LEU A 208 6.41 12.57 -9.05
C LEU A 208 7.26 11.89 -10.14
N GLY A 209 8.35 11.22 -9.76
CA GLY A 209 9.21 10.43 -10.65
C GLY A 209 8.48 9.31 -11.41
N ILE A 210 9.16 8.27 -11.86
CA ILE A 210 8.53 7.23 -12.70
C ILE A 210 8.45 5.83 -12.07
N HIS A 211 9.31 5.52 -11.10
CA HIS A 211 9.47 4.17 -10.58
C HIS A 211 8.62 3.89 -9.35
N SER A 212 8.48 4.84 -8.43
CA SER A 212 7.65 4.69 -7.24
C SER A 212 7.47 6.03 -6.53
N CYS A 213 6.40 6.13 -5.77
CA CYS A 213 6.29 7.03 -4.63
C CYS A 213 5.67 6.29 -3.44
N SER A 214 5.94 6.76 -2.22
CA SER A 214 5.45 6.15 -0.98
C SER A 214 4.75 7.20 -0.11
N PRO A 215 3.41 7.27 -0.12
CA PRO A 215 2.67 8.19 0.73
C PRO A 215 2.72 7.76 2.19
N ALA A 216 2.70 8.73 3.09
CA ALA A 216 2.57 8.56 4.53
C ALA A 216 1.69 9.71 5.07
N PRO A 217 0.38 9.46 5.31
CA PRO A 217 -0.47 10.40 6.02
C PRO A 217 0.09 10.66 7.42
N VAL A 218 0.10 11.93 7.84
CA VAL A 218 0.75 12.35 9.11
C VAL A 218 -0.08 13.41 9.82
N ASP A 219 -0.28 13.25 11.12
CA ASP A 219 -0.81 14.29 12.01
C ASP A 219 0.31 14.79 12.93
N PHE A 220 0.51 16.11 12.95
CA PHE A 220 1.46 16.77 13.85
C PHE A 220 0.84 17.19 15.19
N GLY A 221 -0.27 16.55 15.58
CA GLY A 221 -1.01 16.81 16.81
C GLY A 221 -2.03 17.93 16.69
N ASN A 222 -2.45 18.28 15.47
CA ASN A 222 -3.44 19.32 15.21
C ASN A 222 -4.77 18.76 14.67
N GLY A 223 -4.89 17.44 14.54
CA GLY A 223 -6.09 16.77 14.04
C GLY A 223 -6.29 16.90 12.53
N ARG A 224 -5.32 17.45 11.80
CA ARG A 224 -5.32 17.50 10.33
C ARG A 224 -4.27 16.56 9.80
N ILE A 225 -4.69 15.78 8.80
CA ILE A 225 -3.85 14.80 8.14
C ILE A 225 -3.14 15.47 6.97
N ASP A 226 -1.88 15.82 7.18
CA ASP A 226 -0.96 16.21 6.11
C ASP A 226 -0.42 14.95 5.41
N LEU A 227 0.40 15.12 4.36
CA LEU A 227 0.98 14.02 3.62
C LEU A 227 2.49 14.20 3.43
N PHE A 228 3.26 13.21 3.87
CA PHE A 228 4.61 13.00 3.36
C PHE A 228 4.58 12.04 2.16
N VAL A 229 5.44 12.27 1.18
CA VAL A 229 5.64 11.32 0.08
C VAL A 229 7.12 11.13 -0.18
N GLY A 230 7.60 9.90 0.00
CA GLY A 230 8.93 9.49 -0.45
C GLY A 230 8.97 9.37 -1.97
N GLU A 231 10.02 9.91 -2.59
CA GLU A 231 10.25 9.86 -4.04
C GLU A 231 11.42 8.96 -4.40
N GLU A 232 11.45 8.50 -5.66
CA GLU A 232 12.46 7.57 -6.19
C GLU A 232 13.92 8.06 -6.07
N ILE A 233 14.15 9.37 -5.94
CA ILE A 233 15.49 9.95 -5.79
C ILE A 233 15.96 10.02 -4.33
N GLY A 234 15.19 9.45 -3.40
CA GLY A 234 15.52 9.42 -1.97
C GLY A 234 15.11 10.68 -1.18
N SER A 235 14.39 11.61 -1.81
CA SER A 235 13.81 12.77 -1.11
C SER A 235 12.43 12.48 -0.53
N ILE A 236 12.07 13.22 0.53
CA ILE A 236 10.72 13.26 1.09
C ILE A 236 10.10 14.61 0.74
N LYS A 237 8.90 14.59 0.14
CA LYS A 237 8.07 15.78 -0.09
C LYS A 237 7.04 15.90 1.02
N TYR A 238 6.73 17.14 1.39
CA TYR A 238 5.68 17.48 2.34
C TYR A 238 4.55 18.20 1.61
N TYR A 239 3.32 17.78 1.87
CA TYR A 239 2.10 18.40 1.35
C TYR A 239 1.17 18.73 2.53
N PRO A 240 0.91 20.02 2.81
CA PRO A 240 -0.01 20.41 3.88
C PRO A 240 -1.46 20.12 3.48
N ARG A 241 -2.28 19.66 4.42
CA ARG A 241 -3.70 19.30 4.22
C ARG A 241 -4.51 20.42 3.56
N SER A 242 -4.23 21.67 3.89
CA SER A 242 -4.95 22.83 3.34
C SER A 242 -4.80 23.01 1.82
N SER A 243 -3.75 22.44 1.23
CA SER A 243 -3.50 22.44 -0.21
C SER A 243 -3.83 21.11 -0.87
N LEU A 244 -4.23 20.11 -0.10
CA LEU A 244 -4.58 18.80 -0.61
C LEU A 244 -6.07 18.73 -0.97
N SER A 245 -6.36 18.07 -2.07
CA SER A 245 -7.72 17.74 -2.49
C SER A 245 -7.74 16.40 -3.22
N VAL A 246 -8.92 15.96 -3.62
CA VAL A 246 -9.12 14.74 -4.41
C VAL A 246 -9.80 15.15 -5.70
N SER A 247 -9.31 14.64 -6.83
CA SER A 247 -9.86 14.97 -8.15
C SER A 247 -11.36 14.64 -8.22
N ILE A 248 -12.14 15.52 -8.83
CA ILE A 248 -13.57 15.30 -9.09
C ILE A 248 -13.80 14.26 -10.20
N GLU A 249 -15.03 13.75 -10.29
CA GLU A 249 -15.51 12.90 -11.40
C GLU A 249 -15.48 13.57 -12.76
#